data_AF-A0AAD5BNG3-F1
#
_entry.id   AF-A0AAD5BNG3-F1
#
_cell.length_a   1.000
_cell.length_b   1.000
_cell.length_c   1.000
_cell.angle_alpha   90.00
_cell.angle_beta   90.00
_cell.angle_gamma   90.00
#
_symmetry.space_group_name_H-M   'P 1'
#
loop_
_entity.id
_entity.type
_entity.pdbx_description
1 polymer ?
#
loop_
_entity_poly.entity_id
_entity_poly.type
_entity_poly.pdbx_seq_one_letter_code
_entity_poly.pdbx_strand_id
1 'polypeptide(L)'
;MENLKQIWPCHLPTVEKNNVSMLRVISVRSCDSLTNIFPDNPLPMLNNLEVIKVYYCGSIESIFNIDFETVSEMDGYISRLRSITVDYLSNLRELWRMSGVNNSNILINGFQGVQSITISGCKRFKDIFTPVTTSFDLYALINYTADEVFRVT
;
A
#
# COMPACT_ATOMS: atom_id res chain seq x y z
N MET A 1 -14.35 0.97 16.10
CA MET A 1 -14.81 -0.33 15.57
C MET A 1 -13.84 -1.39 16.07
N GLU A 2 -14.13 -2.07 17.18
CA GLU A 2 -13.12 -2.89 17.89
C GLU A 2 -12.92 -4.29 17.31
N ASN A 3 -13.56 -4.63 16.18
CA ASN A 3 -13.53 -6.00 15.64
C ASN A 3 -13.39 -6.07 14.11
N LEU A 4 -13.29 -4.93 13.41
CA LEU A 4 -13.20 -4.93 11.96
C LEU A 4 -11.79 -5.38 11.53
N LYS A 5 -11.65 -6.63 11.10
CA LYS A 5 -10.37 -7.20 10.66
C LYS A 5 -10.04 -6.95 9.19
N GLN A 6 -11.08 -6.73 8.37
CA GLN A 6 -10.97 -6.52 6.93
C GLN A 6 -12.06 -5.53 6.48
N ILE A 7 -11.75 -4.70 5.50
CA ILE A 7 -12.73 -3.78 4.88
C ILE A 7 -13.55 -4.51 3.80
N TRP A 8 -12.87 -5.38 3.05
CA TRP A 8 -13.41 -6.08 1.89
C TRP A 8 -13.40 -7.60 2.14
N PRO A 9 -14.36 -8.35 1.57
CA PRO A 9 -14.28 -9.81 1.53
C PRO A 9 -13.02 -10.30 0.80
N CYS A 10 -12.43 -11.43 1.24
CA CYS A 10 -11.26 -12.03 0.58
C CYS A 10 -11.52 -12.43 -0.88
N HIS A 11 -12.78 -12.70 -1.24
CA HIS A 11 -13.21 -13.02 -2.60
C HIS A 11 -14.31 -12.07 -3.05
N LEU A 12 -13.92 -10.93 -3.62
CA LEU A 12 -14.87 -10.02 -4.28
C LEU A 12 -15.41 -10.67 -5.57
N PRO A 13 -16.74 -10.82 -5.74
CA PRO A 13 -17.34 -11.12 -7.03
C PRO A 13 -16.93 -10.09 -8.08
N THR A 14 -16.90 -10.47 -9.35
CA THR A 14 -16.43 -9.60 -10.46
C THR A 14 -17.11 -8.23 -10.49
N VAL A 15 -18.41 -8.17 -10.16
CA VAL A 15 -19.18 -6.91 -10.11
C VAL A 15 -18.70 -6.01 -8.97
N GLU A 16 -18.39 -6.57 -7.80
CA GLU A 16 -17.87 -5.78 -6.68
C GLU A 16 -16.41 -5.37 -6.91
N LYS A 17 -15.60 -6.22 -7.57
CA LYS A 17 -14.26 -5.83 -8.05
C LYS A 17 -14.31 -4.59 -8.95
N ASN A 18 -15.31 -4.50 -9.83
CA ASN A 18 -15.49 -3.35 -10.72
C ASN A 18 -15.91 -2.08 -9.97
N ASN A 19 -16.72 -2.19 -8.92
CA ASN A 19 -17.13 -1.03 -8.13
C ASN A 19 -15.99 -0.54 -7.22
N VAL A 20 -15.29 -1.46 -6.57
CA VAL A 20 -14.17 -1.16 -5.69
C VAL A 20 -12.98 -0.58 -6.46
N SER A 21 -12.78 -1.01 -7.72
CA SER A 21 -11.77 -0.42 -8.59
C SER A 21 -12.08 1.00 -9.07
N MET A 22 -13.28 1.55 -8.84
CA MET A 22 -13.62 2.96 -9.12
C MET A 22 -13.25 3.92 -7.98
N LEU A 23 -12.85 3.41 -6.81
CA LEU A 23 -12.48 4.25 -5.69
C LEU A 23 -11.25 5.09 -6.01
N ARG A 24 -11.36 6.41 -5.79
CA ARG A 24 -10.26 7.36 -5.96
C ARG A 24 -9.57 7.70 -4.64
N VAL A 25 -10.30 7.62 -3.52
CA VAL A 25 -9.79 7.96 -2.18
C VAL A 25 -10.21 6.89 -1.19
N ILE A 26 -9.26 6.37 -0.42
CA ILE A 26 -9.51 5.52 0.75
C ILE A 26 -9.02 6.28 1.99
N SER A 27 -9.90 6.44 2.99
CA SER A 27 -9.53 6.97 4.29
C SER A 27 -10.03 6.06 5.42
N VAL A 28 -9.11 5.63 6.27
CA VAL A 28 -9.37 4.72 7.39
C VAL A 28 -8.82 5.35 8.67
N ARG A 29 -9.61 5.36 9.74
CA ARG A 29 -9.23 6.01 11.00
C ARG A 29 -9.70 5.18 12.19
N SER A 30 -8.81 4.95 13.16
CA SER A 30 -9.13 4.33 14.45
C SER A 30 -9.73 2.93 14.31
N CYS A 31 -9.08 2.10 13.48
CA CYS A 31 -9.45 0.70 13.22
C CYS A 31 -8.33 -0.23 13.68
N ASP A 32 -8.15 -0.37 15.00
CA ASP A 32 -6.98 -1.07 15.53
C ASP A 32 -6.91 -2.55 15.20
N SER A 33 -8.06 -3.23 15.02
CA SER A 33 -8.10 -4.65 14.66
C SER A 33 -7.91 -4.92 13.16
N LEU A 34 -7.88 -3.86 12.33
CA LEU A 34 -7.75 -3.99 10.89
C LEU A 34 -6.33 -4.43 10.56
N THR A 35 -6.18 -5.57 9.87
CA THR A 35 -4.86 -6.12 9.56
C THR A 35 -4.37 -5.72 8.18
N ASN A 36 -5.28 -5.47 7.23
CA ASN A 36 -4.97 -5.05 5.86
C ASN A 36 -6.04 -4.08 5.33
N ILE A 37 -5.63 -3.16 4.44
CA ILE A 37 -6.56 -2.25 3.75
C ILE A 37 -7.21 -2.93 2.53
N PHE A 38 -6.45 -3.78 1.85
CA PHE A 38 -6.84 -4.43 0.60
C PHE A 38 -7.07 -5.93 0.81
N PRO A 39 -7.85 -6.59 -0.07
CA PRO A 39 -7.83 -8.05 -0.21
C PRO A 39 -6.44 -8.55 -0.64
N ASP A 40 -6.28 -9.87 -0.80
CA ASP A 40 -5.03 -10.59 -1.04
C ASP A 40 -4.04 -9.91 -2.02
N ASN A 41 -4.51 -9.20 -3.06
CA ASN A 41 -3.66 -8.37 -3.90
C ASN A 41 -4.30 -6.99 -4.21
N PRO A 42 -3.62 -5.85 -3.95
CA PRO A 42 -4.18 -4.51 -4.10
C PRO A 42 -4.27 -4.03 -5.55
N LEU A 43 -3.51 -4.60 -6.47
CA LEU A 43 -3.29 -4.03 -7.80
C LEU A 43 -4.57 -3.76 -8.62
N PRO A 44 -5.60 -4.63 -8.63
CA PRO A 44 -6.86 -4.34 -9.32
C PRO A 44 -7.58 -3.07 -8.81
N MET A 45 -7.42 -2.74 -7.52
CA MET A 45 -8.03 -1.56 -6.90
C MET A 45 -7.25 -0.27 -7.16
N LEU A 46 -5.95 -0.39 -7.40
CA LEU A 46 -5.05 0.75 -7.60
C LEU A 46 -5.15 1.38 -9.00
N ASN A 47 -5.91 0.78 -9.91
CA ASN A 47 -6.18 1.30 -11.25
C ASN A 47 -6.82 2.70 -11.26
N ASN A 48 -7.67 3.02 -10.28
CA ASN A 48 -8.25 4.36 -10.15
C ASN A 48 -7.97 5.05 -8.81
N LEU A 49 -7.38 4.33 -7.85
CA LEU A 49 -7.08 4.91 -6.54
C LEU A 49 -5.97 5.95 -6.67
N GLU A 50 -6.25 7.16 -6.22
CA GLU A 50 -5.34 8.30 -6.27
C GLU A 50 -4.77 8.63 -4.89
N VAL A 51 -5.54 8.42 -3.82
CA VAL A 51 -5.17 8.85 -2.47
C VAL A 51 -5.51 7.77 -1.44
N ILE A 52 -4.55 7.49 -0.56
CA ILE A 52 -4.77 6.66 0.62
C ILE A 52 -4.36 7.42 1.89
N LYS A 53 -5.21 7.34 2.91
CA LYS A 53 -5.00 7.99 4.21
C LYS A 53 -5.37 7.05 5.35
N VAL A 54 -4.40 6.62 6.15
CA VAL A 54 -4.63 5.68 7.26
C VAL A 54 -4.13 6.29 8.55
N TYR A 55 -4.99 6.33 9.56
CA TYR A 55 -4.69 6.97 10.84
C TYR A 55 -5.04 6.05 12.01
N TYR A 56 -4.16 5.92 13.00
CA TYR A 56 -4.43 5.20 14.25
C TYR A 56 -4.98 3.78 14.01
N CYS A 57 -4.29 2.97 13.21
CA CYS A 57 -4.67 1.58 12.93
C CYS A 57 -3.55 0.65 13.40
N GLY A 58 -3.65 0.18 14.65
CA GLY A 58 -2.57 -0.49 15.35
C GLY A 58 -2.14 -1.85 14.80
N SER A 59 -3.01 -2.64 14.14
CA SER A 59 -2.67 -3.98 13.64
C SER A 59 -2.11 -4.05 12.22
N ILE A 60 -2.10 -2.95 11.47
CA ILE A 60 -1.60 -2.94 10.08
C ILE A 60 -0.07 -3.00 10.10
N GLU A 61 0.50 -4.00 9.43
CA GLU A 61 1.96 -4.11 9.25
C GLU A 61 2.45 -3.58 7.90
N SER A 62 1.57 -3.61 6.90
CA SER A 62 1.87 -3.21 5.52
C SER A 62 0.63 -2.63 4.87
N ILE A 63 0.78 -1.60 4.04
CA ILE A 63 -0.35 -0.97 3.35
C ILE A 63 -0.72 -1.76 2.09
N PHE A 64 0.28 -2.12 1.28
CA PHE A 64 0.13 -2.84 0.04
C PHE A 64 0.87 -4.18 0.12
N ASN A 65 0.13 -5.29 0.05
CA ASN A 65 0.69 -6.64 0.02
C ASN A 65 0.54 -7.20 -1.38
N ILE A 66 1.62 -7.24 -2.16
CA ILE A 66 1.62 -7.67 -3.55
C ILE A 66 2.26 -9.05 -3.63
N ASP A 67 1.46 -10.04 -4.05
CA ASP A 67 1.96 -11.39 -4.34
C ASP A 67 1.99 -11.64 -5.85
N PHE A 68 3.19 -11.78 -6.41
CA PHE A 68 3.40 -11.97 -7.85
C PHE A 68 2.89 -13.30 -8.39
N GLU A 69 2.75 -14.33 -7.56
CA GLU A 69 2.22 -15.62 -8.01
C GLU A 69 0.72 -15.56 -8.30
N THR A 70 0.02 -14.60 -7.69
CA THR A 70 -1.43 -14.38 -7.86
C THR A 70 -1.77 -13.42 -8.99
N VAL A 71 -0.75 -12.90 -9.67
CA VAL A 71 -0.88 -11.90 -10.73
C VAL A 71 -0.71 -12.56 -12.10
N SER A 72 -1.81 -12.70 -12.83
CA SER A 72 -1.77 -13.05 -14.25
C SER A 72 -1.65 -11.76 -15.08
N GLU A 73 -0.54 -11.61 -15.83
CA GLU A 73 -0.31 -10.57 -16.84
C GLU A 73 -0.53 -9.11 -16.38
N MET A 74 0.57 -8.43 -16.02
CA MET A 74 0.57 -7.01 -15.65
C MET A 74 1.45 -6.15 -16.57
N ASP A 75 1.71 -6.62 -17.78
CA ASP A 75 2.52 -5.86 -18.72
C ASP A 75 1.90 -4.47 -18.96
N GLY A 76 2.70 -3.42 -18.77
CA GLY A 76 2.25 -2.03 -18.86
C GLY A 76 1.30 -1.54 -17.75
N TYR A 77 1.17 -2.22 -16.61
CA TYR A 77 0.37 -1.73 -15.48
C TYR A 77 0.87 -0.36 -14.96
N ILE A 78 -0.06 0.59 -14.79
CA ILE A 78 0.23 1.92 -14.24
C ILE A 78 -0.83 2.26 -13.20
N SER A 79 -0.39 2.42 -11.94
CA SER A 79 -1.21 2.91 -10.84
C SER A 79 -1.57 4.37 -11.02
N ARG A 80 -2.76 4.77 -10.58
CA ARG A 80 -3.15 6.19 -10.47
C ARG A 80 -2.77 6.82 -9.13
N LEU A 81 -2.17 6.05 -8.23
CA LEU A 81 -1.85 6.50 -6.88
C LEU A 81 -0.90 7.70 -6.93
N ARG A 82 -1.30 8.78 -6.25
CA ARG A 82 -0.56 10.05 -6.17
C ARG A 82 -0.09 10.35 -4.75
N SER A 83 -0.89 10.00 -3.74
CA SER A 83 -0.62 10.41 -2.35
C SER A 83 -0.90 9.30 -1.35
N ILE A 84 0.05 9.09 -0.45
CA ILE A 84 -0.03 8.15 0.67
C ILE A 84 0.23 8.93 1.95
N THR A 85 -0.71 8.85 2.90
CA THR A 85 -0.52 9.37 4.26
C THR A 85 -0.81 8.26 5.26
N VAL A 86 0.16 7.95 6.11
CA VAL A 86 0.01 6.99 7.21
C VAL A 86 0.49 7.65 8.49
N ASP A 87 -0.34 7.58 9.54
CA ASP A 87 -0.08 8.30 10.77
C ASP A 87 -0.46 7.48 12.01
N TYR A 88 0.48 7.33 12.93
CA TYR A 88 0.35 6.55 14.16
C TYR A 88 -0.11 5.09 13.95
N LEU A 89 0.42 4.41 12.93
CA LEU A 89 0.25 2.95 12.76
C LEU A 89 1.37 2.23 13.52
N SER A 90 1.10 1.82 14.77
CA SER A 90 2.12 1.32 15.69
C SER A 90 2.85 0.06 15.21
N ASN A 91 2.23 -0.75 14.36
CA ASN A 91 2.85 -1.98 13.81
C ASN A 91 3.28 -1.88 12.35
N LEU A 92 3.11 -0.73 11.69
CA LEU A 92 3.53 -0.55 10.30
C LEU A 92 5.05 -0.76 10.19
N ARG A 93 5.46 -1.62 9.27
CA ARG A 93 6.87 -1.94 9.00
C ARG A 93 7.29 -1.50 7.60
N GLU A 94 6.41 -1.66 6.62
CA GLU A 94 6.66 -1.24 5.25
C GLU A 94 5.40 -0.71 4.56
N LEU A 95 5.55 0.09 3.50
CA LEU A 95 4.41 0.51 2.70
C LEU A 95 4.02 -0.57 1.70
N TRP A 96 5.01 -1.11 0.98
CA TRP A 96 4.83 -2.18 0.00
C TRP A 96 5.59 -3.43 0.44
N ARG A 97 4.84 -4.48 0.76
CA ARG A 97 5.34 -5.84 0.97
C ARG A 97 5.14 -6.65 -0.30
N MET A 98 6.19 -7.31 -0.77
CA MET A 98 6.19 -8.07 -2.01
C MET A 98 6.68 -9.49 -1.79
N SER A 99 6.01 -10.45 -2.41
CA SER A 99 6.33 -11.88 -2.36
C SER A 99 6.08 -12.54 -3.71
N GLY A 100 6.63 -13.76 -3.89
CA GLY A 100 6.56 -14.51 -5.13
C GLY A 100 7.73 -14.24 -6.10
N VAL A 101 7.86 -15.05 -7.15
CA VAL A 101 8.94 -14.91 -8.15
C VAL A 101 8.60 -13.77 -9.12
N ASN A 102 9.36 -12.68 -9.06
CA ASN A 102 9.23 -11.54 -9.96
C ASN A 102 9.92 -11.82 -11.31
N ASN A 103 9.16 -11.87 -12.41
CA ASN A 103 9.70 -12.19 -13.74
C ASN A 103 9.88 -11.00 -14.69
N SER A 104 9.67 -9.73 -14.34
CA SER A 104 9.91 -8.63 -15.31
C SER A 104 9.79 -7.22 -14.74
N ASN A 105 10.33 -6.25 -15.49
CA ASN A 105 10.22 -4.78 -15.39
C ASN A 105 8.81 -4.19 -15.12
N ILE A 106 7.79 -5.03 -14.99
CA ILE A 106 6.36 -4.74 -14.84
C ILE A 106 6.07 -3.71 -13.73
N LEU A 107 6.81 -3.74 -12.61
CA LEU A 107 6.51 -2.86 -11.48
C LEU A 107 7.43 -1.64 -11.33
N ILE A 108 8.53 -1.55 -12.07
CA ILE A 108 9.38 -0.34 -12.00
C ILE A 108 8.50 0.88 -12.28
N ASN A 109 7.73 0.85 -13.37
CA ASN A 109 6.93 2.01 -13.78
C ASN A 109 5.53 2.05 -13.15
N GLY A 110 5.14 1.03 -12.40
CA GLY A 110 3.77 0.88 -11.90
C GLY A 110 3.36 1.95 -10.91
N PHE A 111 4.32 2.55 -10.19
CA PHE A 111 4.09 3.57 -9.17
C PHE A 111 4.79 4.90 -9.47
N GLN A 112 5.25 5.10 -10.71
CA GLN A 112 5.91 6.34 -11.16
C GLN A 112 5.08 7.61 -10.92
N GLY A 113 3.76 7.45 -10.78
CA GLY A 113 2.82 8.53 -10.54
C GLY A 113 2.74 9.04 -9.10
N VAL A 114 3.33 8.35 -8.12
CA VAL A 114 3.27 8.73 -6.70
C VAL A 114 4.07 10.02 -6.49
N GLN A 115 3.41 11.04 -5.96
CA GLN A 115 3.96 12.38 -5.76
C GLN A 115 4.28 12.69 -4.30
N SER A 116 3.55 12.06 -3.38
CA SER A 116 3.65 12.35 -1.95
C SER A 116 3.51 11.09 -1.09
N ILE A 117 4.46 10.92 -0.18
CA ILE A 117 4.45 9.90 0.87
C ILE A 117 4.73 10.59 2.20
N THR A 118 3.81 10.44 3.15
CA THR A 118 3.95 10.96 4.52
C THR A 118 3.71 9.83 5.51
N ILE A 119 4.69 9.60 6.37
CA ILE A 119 4.72 8.56 7.39
C ILE A 119 5.08 9.23 8.72
N SER A 120 4.11 9.34 9.62
CA SER A 120 4.30 10.00 10.91
C SER A 120 3.87 9.10 12.06
N GLY A 121 4.56 9.18 13.21
CA GLY A 121 4.23 8.40 14.40
C GLY A 121 4.32 6.87 14.27
N CYS A 122 4.87 6.34 13.17
CA CYS A 122 4.94 4.91 12.87
C CYS A 122 6.26 4.30 13.38
N LYS A 123 6.34 4.06 14.70
CA LYS A 123 7.59 3.69 15.41
C LYS A 123 8.29 2.41 14.94
N ARG A 124 7.58 1.51 14.24
CA ARG A 124 8.13 0.23 13.74
C ARG A 124 8.44 0.25 12.25
N PHE A 125 8.25 1.39 11.58
CA PHE A 125 8.49 1.55 10.16
C PHE A 125 9.97 1.36 9.85
N LYS A 126 10.29 0.57 8.83
CA LYS A 126 11.65 0.20 8.47
C LYS A 126 12.03 0.72 7.10
N ASP A 127 11.17 0.47 6.12
CA ASP A 127 11.46 0.77 4.72
C ASP A 127 10.16 0.98 3.96
N ILE A 128 10.22 1.69 2.84
CA ILE A 128 9.10 1.84 1.93
C ILE A 128 8.79 0.48 1.27
N PHE A 129 9.82 -0.31 0.97
CA PHE A 129 9.71 -1.54 0.18
C PHE A 129 10.32 -2.74 0.90
N THR A 130 9.66 -3.90 0.82
CA THR A 130 10.20 -5.17 1.32
C THR A 130 9.92 -6.29 0.31
N PRO A 131 10.94 -7.04 -0.17
CA PRO A 131 12.36 -6.90 0.19
C PRO A 131 12.99 -5.61 -0.38
N VAL A 132 14.04 -5.10 0.27
CA VAL A 132 14.76 -3.87 -0.16
C VAL A 132 15.46 -4.00 -1.51
N THR A 133 15.61 -5.23 -2.01
CA THR A 133 16.11 -5.51 -3.36
C THR A 133 15.08 -5.20 -4.43
N THR A 134 13.83 -4.94 -4.06
CA THR A 134 12.81 -4.50 -5.00
C THR A 134 12.92 -3.01 -5.26
N SER A 135 12.84 -2.65 -6.54
CA SER A 135 12.89 -1.27 -7.01
C SER A 135 11.54 -0.88 -7.60
N PHE A 136 11.02 0.27 -7.17
CA PHE A 136 9.97 1.00 -7.87
C PHE A 136 10.55 2.30 -8.39
N ASP A 137 10.15 2.68 -9.60
CA ASP A 137 10.33 4.04 -10.05
C ASP A 137 9.28 4.90 -9.36
N LEU A 138 9.77 5.78 -8.48
CA LEU A 138 9.00 6.86 -7.88
C LEU A 138 9.44 8.21 -8.47
N TYR A 139 9.68 8.26 -9.78
CA TYR A 139 10.19 9.45 -10.50
C TYR A 139 9.42 10.74 -10.17
N ALA A 140 8.10 10.68 -10.01
CA ALA A 140 7.28 11.85 -9.69
C ALA A 140 7.25 12.22 -8.20
N LEU A 141 7.99 11.54 -7.32
CA LEU A 141 7.98 11.78 -5.88
C LEU A 141 8.63 13.13 -5.56
N ILE A 142 7.80 14.07 -5.13
CA ILE A 142 8.22 15.43 -4.79
C ILE A 142 8.32 15.57 -3.26
N ASN A 143 7.40 14.92 -2.53
CA ASN A 143 7.31 15.04 -1.09
C ASN A 143 7.47 13.67 -0.43
N TYR A 144 8.58 13.48 0.28
CA TYR A 144 8.80 12.31 1.14
C TYR A 144 9.07 12.78 2.57
N THR A 145 8.26 12.32 3.51
CA THR A 145 8.48 12.54 4.94
C THR A 145 8.24 11.22 5.65
N ALA A 146 9.27 10.70 6.30
CA ALA A 146 9.15 9.63 7.27
C ALA A 146 9.88 10.08 8.54
N ASP A 147 9.20 10.07 9.68
CA ASP A 147 9.83 10.40 10.95
C ASP A 147 11.08 9.51 11.11
N GLU A 148 12.26 10.13 11.17
CA GLU A 148 13.53 9.40 11.25
C GLU A 148 13.50 8.48 12.49
N VAL A 149 13.51 7.17 12.24
CA VAL A 149 13.93 6.20 13.26
C VAL A 149 15.39 6.52 13.54
N PHE A 150 15.66 7.13 14.69
CA PHE A 150 16.98 7.39 15.25
C PHE A 150 18.04 6.41 14.72
N ARG A 151 18.81 6.81 13.71
CA ARG A 151 20.10 6.19 13.41
C ARG A 151 21.12 6.85 14.33
N VAL A 152 21.17 6.40 15.58
CA VAL A 152 22.37 6.55 16.39
C VAL A 152 23.27 5.36 16.03
N THR A 153 24.24 5.61 15.16
CA THR A 153 25.51 4.86 15.15
C THR A 153 26.58 5.73 15.76
#